data_AF-A0A9W8MM11-F1
#
_entry.id   AF-A0A9W8MM11-F1
#
_cell.length_a   1.000
_cell.length_b   1.000
_cell.length_c   1.000
_cell.angle_alpha   90.00
_cell.angle_beta   90.00
_cell.angle_gamma   90.00
#
_symmetry.space_group_name_H-M   'P 1'
#
loop_
_entity.id
_entity.type
_entity.pdbx_description
1 polymer ?
#
loop_
_entity_poly.entity_id
_entity_poly.type
_entity_poly.pdbx_seq_one_letter_code
_entity_poly.pdbx_strand_id
1 'polypeptide(L)'
;MYRRILLPLLAFLLSASCSLAQQTEVATENCSPSVDLPYPSNTKLPNPFTFANGNQVKTVKDWACRKREIQGLLEKYELGPLPGGGTTSATLDGDRLNVTVTDNGKTISFLAIIILPTEGQAPFPAIISFGQHPTIPIPPGVAIIVMPTDMIASQQALFSRGYGLFYDIYGTNHSAGAMVAWTWGVGKLIDALESLTPAVTKINTKRLGATGCSYNAKRRSNHLRFGAPDRTYDCTGGWNRRCELLEDSRGVEQKR
;
A
#
# COMPACT_ATOMS: atom_id res chain seq x y z
N MET A 1 47.28 19.94 64.77
CA MET A 1 46.76 21.22 64.26
C MET A 1 45.75 20.91 63.15
N TYR A 2 44.49 21.36 63.32
CA TYR A 2 43.44 21.54 62.30
C TYR A 2 43.00 20.40 61.33
N ARG A 3 41.96 19.67 61.76
CA ARG A 3 40.62 19.50 61.15
C ARG A 3 40.47 19.79 59.64
N ARG A 4 39.99 18.79 58.87
CA ARG A 4 39.09 18.88 57.68
C ARG A 4 38.65 17.44 57.30
N ILE A 5 37.41 16.98 57.51
CA ILE A 5 36.11 17.30 56.86
C ILE A 5 35.83 16.39 55.63
N LEU A 6 34.68 15.66 55.72
CA LEU A 6 33.87 15.00 54.67
C LEU A 6 34.52 13.79 53.94
N LEU A 7 33.86 12.69 53.59
CA LEU A 7 32.46 12.36 53.27
C LEU A 7 32.38 10.81 53.11
N PRO A 8 31.37 10.07 53.57
CA PRO A 8 31.17 8.70 53.11
C PRO A 8 30.43 8.71 51.77
N LEU A 9 31.06 8.14 50.73
CA LEU A 9 30.46 7.89 49.43
C LEU A 9 29.36 6.82 49.56
N LEU A 10 28.13 7.25 49.83
CA LEU A 10 26.93 6.45 49.61
C LEU A 10 26.60 6.50 48.10
N ALA A 11 26.85 5.40 47.40
CA ALA A 11 26.42 5.23 46.02
C ALA A 11 24.89 5.08 45.96
N PHE A 12 24.20 6.17 45.60
CA PHE A 12 22.78 6.14 45.25
C PHE A 12 22.62 5.51 43.85
N LEU A 13 22.29 4.23 43.80
CA LEU A 13 21.78 3.57 42.59
C LEU A 13 20.34 4.07 42.33
N LEU A 14 20.20 5.17 41.59
CA LEU A 14 18.94 5.48 40.90
C LEU A 14 18.78 4.49 39.75
N SER A 15 18.10 3.38 40.00
CA SER A 15 17.49 2.58 38.94
C SER A 15 16.42 3.44 38.27
N ALA A 16 16.79 4.07 37.16
CA ALA A 16 15.83 4.62 36.21
C ALA A 16 15.10 3.43 35.58
N SER A 17 14.03 2.99 36.25
CA SER A 17 13.04 2.09 35.65
C SER A 17 12.34 2.88 34.56
N CYS A 18 12.94 2.90 33.37
CA CYS A 18 12.24 3.27 32.15
C CYS A 18 11.15 2.21 31.97
N SER A 19 9.95 2.50 32.47
CA SER A 19 8.77 1.74 32.11
C SER A 19 8.68 1.80 30.59
N LEU A 20 9.07 0.72 29.91
CA LEU A 20 8.65 0.49 28.54
C LEU A 20 7.13 0.46 28.60
N ALA A 21 6.51 1.56 28.17
CA ALA A 21 5.13 1.52 27.74
C ALA A 21 5.09 0.50 26.60
N GLN A 22 4.67 -0.72 26.94
CA GLN A 22 4.39 -1.78 26.00
C GLN A 22 3.43 -1.18 24.98
N GLN A 23 3.90 -1.01 23.74
CA GLN A 23 3.06 -0.59 22.65
C GLN A 23 2.05 -1.71 22.48
N THR A 24 0.81 -1.48 22.90
CA THR A 24 -0.31 -2.29 22.46
C THR A 24 -0.40 -2.07 20.96
N GLU A 25 0.07 -3.07 20.22
CA GLU A 25 -0.30 -3.30 18.83
C GLU A 25 -1.79 -2.96 18.70
N VAL A 26 -2.13 -2.06 17.79
CA VAL A 26 -3.52 -1.93 17.35
C VAL A 26 -3.78 -3.17 16.51
N ALA A 27 -4.01 -4.29 17.21
CA ALA A 27 -4.64 -5.46 16.68
C ALA A 27 -5.81 -5.02 15.81
N THR A 28 -6.01 -5.74 14.72
CA THR A 28 -7.16 -5.69 13.82
C THR A 28 -8.47 -5.50 14.59
N GLU A 29 -8.82 -4.26 14.92
CA GLU A 29 -10.08 -3.98 15.54
C GLU A 29 -11.16 -4.28 14.50
N ASN A 30 -12.04 -5.22 14.87
CA ASN A 30 -13.21 -5.66 14.14
C ASN A 30 -14.16 -4.48 13.89
N CYS A 31 -13.78 -3.59 12.97
CA CYS A 31 -14.71 -2.70 12.31
C CYS A 31 -15.50 -3.60 11.36
N SER A 32 -16.80 -3.82 11.62
CA SER A 32 -17.73 -4.33 10.62
C SER A 32 -18.45 -3.14 9.99
N PRO A 33 -17.84 -2.45 9.01
CA PRO A 33 -18.50 -1.31 8.37
C PRO A 33 -19.74 -1.79 7.63
N SER A 34 -20.89 -1.18 7.92
CA SER A 34 -22.12 -1.51 7.22
C SER A 34 -22.15 -0.78 5.88
N VAL A 35 -21.81 -1.52 4.82
CA VAL A 35 -21.86 -1.02 3.42
C VAL A 35 -23.22 -1.28 2.76
N ASP A 36 -24.14 -1.91 3.48
CA ASP A 36 -25.47 -2.30 2.99
C ASP A 36 -26.60 -1.32 3.34
N LEU A 37 -26.24 -0.17 3.88
CA LEU A 37 -27.20 0.90 4.10
C LEU A 37 -27.55 1.61 2.78
N PRO A 38 -28.82 2.00 2.57
CA PRO A 38 -29.21 2.78 1.41
C PRO A 38 -28.47 4.12 1.40
N TYR A 39 -27.90 4.46 0.25
CA TYR A 39 -27.17 5.73 0.10
C TYR A 39 -28.16 6.90 0.19
N PRO A 40 -28.03 7.80 1.17
CA PRO A 40 -28.94 8.92 1.30
C PRO A 40 -28.78 9.87 0.12
N SER A 41 -29.89 10.42 -0.37
CA SER A 41 -29.85 11.48 -1.39
C SER A 41 -29.07 12.67 -0.84
N ASN A 42 -27.96 13.02 -1.50
CA ASN A 42 -27.09 14.12 -1.12
C ASN A 42 -26.66 14.87 -2.37
N THR A 43 -27.01 16.15 -2.46
CA THR A 43 -26.63 17.03 -3.58
C THR A 43 -25.23 17.63 -3.42
N LYS A 44 -24.56 17.37 -2.30
CA LYS A 44 -23.20 17.82 -1.98
C LYS A 44 -22.24 16.63 -1.84
N LEU A 45 -20.96 16.92 -1.66
CA LEU A 45 -19.96 15.89 -1.33
C LEU A 45 -20.30 15.22 0.02
N PRO A 46 -20.19 13.87 0.12
CA PRO A 46 -20.38 13.16 1.38
C PRO A 46 -19.40 13.62 2.47
N ASN A 47 -19.87 13.71 3.71
CA ASN A 47 -19.00 14.07 4.83
C ASN A 47 -18.02 12.92 5.14
N PRO A 48 -16.70 13.11 5.02
CA PRO A 48 -15.74 12.06 5.38
C PRO A 48 -15.76 11.74 6.89
N PHE A 49 -16.21 12.66 7.74
CA PHE A 49 -16.24 12.51 9.20
C PHE A 49 -17.59 12.02 9.75
N THR A 50 -18.44 11.45 8.90
CA THR A 50 -19.69 10.81 9.32
C THR A 50 -19.79 9.44 8.67
N PHE A 51 -20.01 8.40 9.49
CA PHE A 51 -20.24 7.04 9.03
C PHE A 51 -21.57 6.92 8.27
N ALA A 52 -21.74 5.85 7.49
CA ALA A 52 -22.97 5.59 6.75
C ALA A 52 -24.20 5.43 7.66
N ASN A 53 -23.99 4.98 8.91
CA ASN A 53 -25.04 4.87 9.94
C ASN A 53 -25.33 6.20 10.68
N GLY A 54 -24.67 7.30 10.31
CA GLY A 54 -24.85 8.62 10.92
C GLY A 54 -23.92 8.94 12.10
N ASN A 55 -23.17 7.96 12.61
CA ASN A 55 -22.20 8.20 13.69
C ASN A 55 -21.08 9.14 13.25
N GLN A 56 -20.56 9.94 14.18
CA GLN A 56 -19.45 10.86 13.90
C GLN A 56 -18.10 10.18 14.06
N VAL A 57 -17.16 10.51 13.18
CA VAL A 57 -15.74 10.13 13.30
C VAL A 57 -15.06 11.18 14.18
N LYS A 58 -14.64 10.80 15.38
CA LYS A 58 -14.08 11.75 16.36
C LYS A 58 -12.60 11.48 16.66
N THR A 59 -12.13 10.26 16.43
CA THR A 59 -10.79 9.82 16.79
C THR A 59 -10.02 9.24 15.61
N VAL A 60 -8.69 9.10 15.76
CA VAL A 60 -7.84 8.40 14.78
C VAL A 60 -8.26 6.94 14.62
N LYS A 61 -8.75 6.32 15.71
CA LYS A 61 -9.29 4.96 15.70
C LYS A 61 -10.58 4.88 14.88
N ASP A 62 -11.49 5.83 15.05
CA ASP A 62 -12.71 5.91 14.23
C ASP A 62 -12.35 6.11 12.75
N TRP A 63 -11.32 6.91 12.46
CA TRP A 63 -10.85 7.12 11.10
C TRP A 63 -10.37 5.82 10.45
N ALA A 64 -9.68 4.94 11.18
CA ALA A 64 -9.30 3.63 10.65
C ALA A 64 -10.52 2.79 10.23
N CYS A 65 -11.61 2.78 11.01
CA CYS A 65 -12.87 2.14 10.63
C CYS A 65 -13.55 2.87 9.46
N ARG A 66 -13.57 4.20 9.47
CA ARG A 66 -14.19 5.00 8.41
C ARG A 66 -13.51 4.79 7.06
N LYS A 67 -12.18 4.67 7.03
CA LYS A 67 -11.44 4.34 5.80
C LYS A 67 -11.88 3.00 5.21
N ARG A 68 -12.07 1.97 6.05
CA ARG A 68 -12.62 0.68 5.60
C ARG A 68 -14.04 0.81 5.06
N GLU A 69 -14.88 1.61 5.71
CA GLU A 69 -16.25 1.87 5.24
C GLU A 69 -16.26 2.58 3.89
N ILE A 70 -15.48 3.66 3.73
CA ILE A 70 -15.36 4.39 2.46
C ILE A 70 -14.87 3.47 1.35
N GLN A 71 -13.86 2.64 1.63
CA GLN A 71 -13.38 1.67 0.65
C GLN A 71 -14.49 0.71 0.21
N GLY A 72 -15.21 0.10 1.16
CA GLY A 72 -16.30 -0.82 0.82
C GLY A 72 -17.46 -0.14 0.08
N LEU A 73 -17.75 1.13 0.37
CA LEU A 73 -18.70 1.94 -0.39
C LEU A 73 -18.21 2.18 -1.83
N LEU A 74 -16.94 2.51 -2.05
CA LEU A 74 -16.36 2.68 -3.38
C LEU A 74 -16.37 1.37 -4.19
N GLU A 75 -16.02 0.25 -3.56
CA GLU A 75 -16.09 -1.08 -4.18
C GLU A 75 -17.53 -1.43 -4.58
N LYS A 76 -18.52 -1.11 -3.74
CA LYS A 76 -19.93 -1.39 -4.01
C LYS A 76 -20.52 -0.52 -5.12
N TYR A 77 -20.29 0.79 -5.07
CA TYR A 77 -21.00 1.74 -5.93
C TYR A 77 -20.29 2.08 -7.24
N GLU A 78 -18.98 1.87 -7.35
CA GLU A 78 -18.21 2.34 -8.51
C GLU A 78 -17.18 1.32 -9.04
N LEU A 79 -16.35 0.78 -8.16
CA LEU A 79 -15.10 0.12 -8.58
C LEU A 79 -15.26 -1.38 -8.80
N GLY A 80 -16.18 -2.02 -8.09
CA GLY A 80 -16.22 -3.47 -7.89
C GLY A 80 -15.23 -3.96 -6.81
N PRO A 81 -15.36 -5.22 -6.37
CA PRO A 81 -14.59 -5.78 -5.27
C PRO A 81 -13.13 -6.04 -5.68
N LEU A 82 -12.20 -5.78 -4.76
CA LEU A 82 -10.79 -6.16 -4.90
C LEU A 82 -10.58 -7.58 -4.32
N PRO A 83 -10.26 -8.59 -5.15
CA PRO A 83 -10.00 -9.94 -4.63
C PRO A 83 -8.74 -9.96 -3.76
N GLY A 84 -8.81 -10.57 -2.57
CA GLY A 84 -7.67 -10.70 -1.66
C GLY A 84 -6.85 -12.00 -1.82
N GLY A 85 -7.36 -12.96 -2.60
CA GLY A 85 -6.79 -14.31 -2.73
C GLY A 85 -5.59 -14.43 -3.68
N GLY A 86 -5.13 -15.68 -3.84
CA GLY A 86 -4.12 -16.08 -4.84
C GLY A 86 -2.69 -16.17 -4.30
N THR A 87 -2.02 -17.27 -4.62
CA THR A 87 -0.61 -17.53 -4.30
C THR A 87 0.27 -16.91 -5.39
N THR A 88 1.30 -16.17 -4.96
CA THR A 88 2.27 -15.54 -5.85
C THR A 88 3.62 -16.24 -5.73
N SER A 89 4.25 -16.50 -6.87
CA SER A 89 5.66 -16.87 -6.97
C SER A 89 6.35 -15.99 -8.02
N ALA A 90 7.67 -15.86 -7.93
CA ALA A 90 8.40 -15.02 -8.87
C ALA A 90 9.81 -15.53 -9.14
N THR A 91 10.32 -15.18 -10.32
CA THR A 91 11.73 -15.34 -10.69
C THR A 91 12.27 -14.03 -11.24
N LEU A 92 13.53 -13.75 -10.96
CA LEU A 92 14.23 -12.58 -11.48
C LEU A 92 15.37 -13.05 -12.39
N ASP A 93 15.35 -12.62 -13.65
CA ASP A 93 16.40 -12.87 -14.64
C ASP A 93 16.90 -11.53 -15.18
N GLY A 94 18.09 -11.10 -14.76
CA GLY A 94 18.58 -9.74 -15.03
C GLY A 94 17.64 -8.67 -14.48
N ASP A 95 17.05 -7.87 -15.37
CA ASP A 95 16.07 -6.82 -15.06
C ASP A 95 14.61 -7.30 -15.15
N ARG A 96 14.38 -8.57 -15.52
CA ARG A 96 13.05 -9.14 -15.79
C ARG A 96 12.51 -9.89 -14.59
N LEU A 97 11.53 -9.30 -13.91
CA LEU A 97 10.79 -9.94 -12.83
C LEU A 97 9.53 -10.63 -13.39
N ASN A 98 9.57 -11.95 -13.51
CA ASN A 98 8.42 -12.74 -13.91
C ASN A 98 7.58 -13.10 -12.68
N VAL A 99 6.34 -12.62 -12.64
CA VAL A 99 5.40 -12.84 -11.53
C VAL A 99 4.35 -13.86 -11.99
N THR A 100 4.24 -14.96 -11.27
CA THR A 100 3.24 -16.01 -11.53
C THR A 100 2.24 -16.05 -10.39
N VAL A 101 0.95 -15.98 -10.72
CA VAL A 101 -0.15 -15.96 -9.77
C VAL A 101 -1.07 -17.13 -10.04
N THR A 102 -1.36 -17.90 -9.01
CA THR A 102 -2.35 -18.99 -9.04
C THR A 102 -3.49 -18.66 -8.09
N ASP A 103 -4.71 -18.60 -8.63
CA ASP A 103 -5.94 -18.41 -7.86
C ASP A 103 -7.12 -19.07 -8.58
N ASN A 104 -8.14 -19.50 -7.84
CA ASN A 104 -9.33 -20.18 -8.39
C ASN A 104 -9.01 -21.33 -9.37
N GLY A 105 -7.92 -22.08 -9.14
CA GLY A 105 -7.47 -23.18 -10.00
C GLY A 105 -6.87 -22.75 -11.34
N LYS A 106 -6.68 -21.45 -11.57
CA LYS A 106 -6.09 -20.88 -12.78
C LYS A 106 -4.77 -20.23 -12.47
N THR A 107 -3.89 -20.17 -13.47
CA THR A 107 -2.56 -19.58 -13.34
C THR A 107 -2.31 -18.61 -14.47
N ILE A 108 -1.79 -17.43 -14.14
CA ILE A 108 -1.32 -16.42 -15.09
C ILE A 108 0.08 -15.98 -14.72
N SER A 109 0.82 -15.46 -15.70
CA SER A 109 2.13 -14.85 -15.47
C SER A 109 2.21 -13.50 -16.17
N PHE A 110 2.87 -12.53 -15.55
CA PHE A 110 3.17 -11.24 -16.14
C PHE A 110 4.60 -10.80 -15.82
N LEU A 111 5.18 -10.03 -16.74
CA LEU A 111 6.56 -9.58 -16.67
C LEU A 111 6.63 -8.11 -16.27
N ALA A 112 7.25 -7.82 -15.14
CA ALA A 112 7.65 -6.47 -14.74
C ALA A 112 9.14 -6.26 -15.03
N ILE A 113 9.54 -5.04 -15.38
CA ILE A 113 10.95 -4.70 -15.61
C ILE A 113 11.46 -3.82 -14.48
N ILE A 114 12.57 -4.20 -13.86
CA ILE A 114 13.24 -3.45 -12.78
C ILE A 114 14.46 -2.73 -13.35
N ILE A 115 14.40 -1.41 -13.39
CA ILE A 115 15.51 -0.55 -13.79
C ILE A 115 16.15 -0.02 -12.51
N LEU A 116 17.33 -0.54 -12.19
CA LEU A 116 18.11 -0.09 -11.04
C LEU A 116 18.83 1.22 -11.35
N PRO A 117 18.96 2.13 -10.37
CA PRO A 117 19.71 3.37 -10.56
C PRO A 117 21.22 3.08 -10.61
N THR A 118 21.97 3.95 -11.27
CA THR A 118 23.44 3.90 -11.32
C THR A 118 24.09 4.49 -10.06
N GLU A 119 23.32 5.21 -9.26
CA GLU A 119 23.76 5.89 -8.04
C GLU A 119 23.00 5.37 -6.82
N GLY A 120 23.54 5.60 -5.63
CA GLY A 120 22.95 5.17 -4.36
C GLY A 120 23.41 3.79 -3.90
N GLN A 121 22.82 3.30 -2.81
CA GLN A 121 23.14 2.00 -2.21
C GLN A 121 21.89 1.14 -2.10
N ALA A 122 22.01 -0.12 -2.49
CA ALA A 122 20.96 -1.11 -2.32
C ALA A 122 20.72 -1.41 -0.81
N PRO A 123 19.48 -1.71 -0.41
CA PRO A 123 18.30 -1.83 -1.25
C PRO A 123 17.66 -0.48 -1.58
N PHE A 124 17.37 -0.26 -2.86
CA PHE A 124 16.90 1.01 -3.38
C PHE A 124 15.40 1.22 -3.09
N PRO A 125 14.96 2.46 -2.78
CA PRO A 125 13.56 2.81 -2.95
C PRO A 125 13.17 2.67 -4.42
N ALA A 126 11.89 2.39 -4.70
CA ALA A 126 11.43 2.20 -6.08
C ALA A 126 10.10 2.87 -6.38
N ILE A 127 9.94 3.33 -7.62
CA ILE A 127 8.68 3.84 -8.14
C ILE A 127 8.12 2.86 -9.17
N ILE A 128 6.94 2.33 -8.89
CA ILE A 128 6.15 1.51 -9.81
C ILE A 128 5.52 2.43 -10.84
N SER A 129 5.94 2.30 -12.09
CA SER A 129 5.39 3.00 -13.24
C SER A 129 4.26 2.20 -13.85
N PHE A 130 3.07 2.80 -13.88
CA PHE A 130 1.92 2.30 -14.59
C PHE A 130 2.07 2.60 -16.10
N GLY A 131 2.40 1.58 -16.90
CA GLY A 131 2.71 1.72 -18.32
C GLY A 131 4.22 1.84 -18.59
N GLN A 132 4.61 2.08 -19.85
CA GLN A 132 5.97 1.87 -20.35
C GLN A 132 7.07 2.67 -19.62
N HIS A 133 6.84 3.95 -19.28
CA HIS A 133 7.83 4.78 -18.57
C HIS A 133 7.17 5.78 -17.62
N PRO A 134 7.85 6.16 -16.52
CA PRO A 134 7.38 7.22 -15.64
C PRO A 134 7.37 8.56 -16.38
N THR A 135 6.37 9.37 -16.08
CA THR A 135 6.11 10.68 -16.69
C THR A 135 6.48 11.84 -15.77
N ILE A 136 7.12 11.51 -14.65
CA ILE A 136 7.66 12.44 -13.66
C ILE A 136 9.17 12.24 -13.61
N PRO A 137 9.95 13.31 -13.34
CA PRO A 137 11.37 13.17 -13.07
C PRO A 137 11.58 12.23 -11.87
N ILE A 138 12.39 11.18 -12.05
CA ILE A 138 12.76 10.24 -11.00
C ILE A 138 14.14 10.66 -10.48
N PRO A 139 14.30 10.95 -9.18
CA PRO A 139 15.59 11.32 -8.61
C PRO A 139 16.64 10.21 -8.77
N PRO A 140 17.94 10.55 -8.85
CA PRO A 140 19.02 9.56 -8.75
C PRO A 140 18.88 8.72 -7.46
N GLY A 141 19.25 7.44 -7.52
CA GLY A 141 19.13 6.52 -6.38
C GLY A 141 17.75 5.93 -6.15
N VAL A 142 16.77 6.17 -7.03
CA VAL A 142 15.45 5.54 -7.00
C VAL A 142 15.29 4.60 -8.19
N ALA A 143 14.97 3.34 -7.93
CA ALA A 143 14.68 2.35 -8.96
C ALA A 143 13.32 2.59 -9.61
N ILE A 144 13.15 2.11 -10.84
CA ILE A 144 11.87 2.15 -11.56
C ILE A 144 11.41 0.72 -11.79
N ILE A 145 10.15 0.43 -11.49
CA ILE A 145 9.52 -0.86 -11.79
C ILE A 145 8.42 -0.63 -12.81
N VAL A 146 8.61 -1.08 -14.04
CA VAL A 146 7.65 -0.94 -15.12
C VAL A 146 6.63 -2.06 -15.03
N MET A 147 5.36 -1.70 -14.79
CA MET A 147 4.26 -2.65 -14.66
C MET A 147 3.46 -2.77 -15.96
N PRO A 148 3.19 -3.99 -16.47
CA PRO A 148 2.47 -4.23 -17.72
C PRO A 148 0.95 -4.11 -17.55
N THR A 149 0.45 -2.91 -17.24
CA THR A 149 -0.97 -2.70 -16.89
C THR A 149 -1.96 -3.12 -17.97
N ASP A 150 -1.64 -2.91 -19.25
CA ASP A 150 -2.53 -3.27 -20.36
C ASP A 150 -2.73 -4.78 -20.49
N MET A 151 -1.75 -5.59 -20.04
CA MET A 151 -1.90 -7.05 -19.98
C MET A 151 -2.76 -7.47 -18.80
N ILE A 152 -2.64 -6.79 -17.66
CA ILE A 152 -3.43 -7.12 -16.46
C ILE A 152 -4.92 -6.87 -16.70
N ALA A 153 -5.25 -5.70 -17.25
CA ALA A 153 -6.60 -5.37 -17.70
C ALA A 153 -6.54 -4.36 -18.85
N SER A 154 -7.22 -4.67 -19.94
CA SER A 154 -7.28 -3.86 -21.15
C SER A 154 -8.15 -2.61 -20.96
N GLN A 155 -7.79 -1.56 -21.69
CA GLN A 155 -8.41 -0.23 -21.60
C GLN A 155 -8.55 0.46 -22.97
N GLN A 156 -8.51 -0.31 -24.06
CA GLN A 156 -8.50 0.27 -25.41
C GLN A 156 -9.82 0.99 -25.74
N ALA A 157 -10.95 0.41 -25.33
CA ALA A 157 -12.28 0.97 -25.52
C ALA A 157 -13.30 0.31 -24.58
N LEU A 158 -14.58 0.69 -24.70
CA LEU A 158 -15.67 0.10 -23.91
C LEU A 158 -15.79 -1.43 -24.10
N PHE A 159 -15.51 -1.95 -25.29
CA PHE A 159 -15.53 -3.39 -25.57
C PHE A 159 -14.38 -4.16 -24.88
N SER A 160 -13.38 -3.46 -24.33
CA SER A 160 -12.27 -4.07 -23.58
C SER A 160 -12.65 -4.48 -22.16
N ARG A 161 -13.90 -4.24 -21.73
CA ARG A 161 -14.39 -4.67 -20.42
C ARG A 161 -14.24 -6.18 -20.27
N GLY A 162 -13.59 -6.61 -19.19
CA GLY A 162 -13.43 -8.03 -18.90
C GLY A 162 -12.28 -8.71 -19.64
N TYR A 163 -11.40 -7.96 -20.31
CA TYR A 163 -10.23 -8.52 -21.01
C TYR A 163 -8.93 -8.25 -20.27
N GLY A 164 -8.09 -9.28 -20.10
CA GLY A 164 -6.77 -9.21 -19.46
C GLY A 164 -6.55 -10.32 -18.44
N LEU A 165 -5.30 -10.48 -18.00
CA LEU A 165 -4.87 -11.59 -17.13
C LEU A 165 -5.66 -11.68 -15.81
N PHE A 166 -6.11 -10.55 -15.27
CA PHE A 166 -7.00 -10.55 -14.10
C PHE A 166 -8.31 -11.28 -14.39
N TYR A 167 -8.93 -10.99 -15.54
CA TYR A 167 -10.20 -11.57 -15.94
C TYR A 167 -10.05 -13.00 -16.45
N ASP A 168 -8.87 -13.41 -16.89
CA ASP A 168 -8.59 -14.82 -17.18
C ASP A 168 -8.76 -15.68 -15.92
N ILE A 169 -8.32 -15.16 -14.75
CA ILE A 169 -8.57 -15.79 -13.44
C ILE A 169 -10.05 -15.67 -13.05
N TYR A 170 -10.54 -14.44 -12.86
CA TYR A 170 -11.81 -14.18 -12.16
C TYR A 170 -13.06 -14.17 -13.07
N GLY A 171 -12.87 -14.31 -14.38
CA GLY A 171 -13.93 -14.33 -15.38
C GLY A 171 -14.17 -12.96 -16.04
N THR A 172 -14.57 -12.98 -17.31
CA THR A 172 -14.82 -11.77 -18.12
C THR A 172 -15.96 -10.90 -17.58
N ASN A 173 -16.94 -11.51 -16.90
CA ASN A 173 -18.09 -10.83 -16.30
C ASN A 173 -17.84 -10.37 -14.85
N HIS A 174 -16.60 -10.43 -14.34
CA HIS A 174 -16.29 -9.97 -12.99
C HIS A 174 -16.64 -8.47 -12.81
N SER A 175 -17.19 -8.13 -11.65
CA SER A 175 -17.69 -6.77 -11.37
C SER A 175 -16.58 -5.73 -11.26
N ALA A 176 -15.37 -6.14 -10.87
CA ALA A 176 -14.19 -5.28 -10.80
C ALA A 176 -13.86 -4.60 -12.14
N GLY A 177 -13.74 -3.27 -12.11
CA GLY A 177 -13.22 -2.49 -13.23
C GLY A 177 -11.70 -2.65 -13.41
N ALA A 178 -11.18 -2.16 -14.54
CA ALA A 178 -9.75 -2.26 -14.87
C ALA A 178 -8.85 -1.62 -13.81
N MET A 179 -9.30 -0.56 -13.13
CA MET A 179 -8.55 0.09 -12.04
C MET A 179 -8.31 -0.83 -10.84
N VAL A 180 -9.32 -1.63 -10.47
CA VAL A 180 -9.20 -2.62 -9.40
C VAL A 180 -8.30 -3.78 -9.85
N ALA A 181 -8.45 -4.24 -11.09
CA ALA A 181 -7.58 -5.27 -11.66
C ALA A 181 -6.10 -4.85 -11.68
N TRP A 182 -5.78 -3.61 -12.05
CA TRP A 182 -4.41 -3.10 -11.97
C TRP A 182 -3.91 -3.02 -10.53
N THR A 183 -4.76 -2.60 -9.59
CA THR A 183 -4.42 -2.59 -8.16
C THR A 183 -4.05 -3.98 -7.67
N TRP A 184 -4.88 -4.96 -8.02
CA TRP A 184 -4.62 -6.36 -7.72
C TRP A 184 -3.25 -6.79 -8.27
N GLY A 185 -2.94 -6.42 -9.53
CA GLY A 185 -1.64 -6.71 -10.13
C GLY A 185 -0.46 -6.08 -9.40
N VAL A 186 -0.61 -4.85 -8.87
CA VAL A 186 0.42 -4.22 -8.03
C VAL A 186 0.59 -4.99 -6.72
N GLY A 187 -0.50 -5.42 -6.10
CA GLY A 187 -0.44 -6.28 -4.91
C GLY A 187 0.40 -7.53 -5.17
N LYS A 188 0.14 -8.21 -6.30
CA LYS A 188 0.92 -9.40 -6.70
C LYS A 188 2.37 -9.10 -7.05
N LEU A 189 2.65 -7.93 -7.63
CA LEU A 189 4.01 -7.46 -7.85
C LEU A 189 4.77 -7.22 -6.52
N ILE A 190 4.11 -6.64 -5.53
CA ILE A 190 4.71 -6.41 -4.20
C ILE A 190 4.94 -7.76 -3.49
N ASP A 191 3.96 -8.67 -3.52
CA ASP A 191 4.11 -10.03 -2.98
C ASP A 191 5.33 -10.74 -3.60
N ALA A 192 5.52 -10.60 -4.92
CA ALA A 192 6.68 -11.12 -5.63
C ALA A 192 8.01 -10.53 -5.15
N LEU A 193 8.09 -9.20 -5.04
CA LEU A 193 9.30 -8.51 -4.54
C LEU A 193 9.65 -8.91 -3.10
N GLU A 194 8.63 -9.09 -2.24
CA GLU A 194 8.81 -9.57 -0.88
C GLU A 194 9.34 -11.01 -0.85
N SER A 195 8.77 -11.90 -1.68
CA SER A 195 9.16 -13.31 -1.72
C SER A 195 10.61 -13.53 -2.15
N LEU A 196 11.11 -12.70 -3.09
CA LEU A 196 12.50 -12.77 -3.56
C LEU A 196 13.48 -12.05 -2.63
N THR A 197 12.99 -11.20 -1.74
CA THR A 197 13.76 -10.37 -0.80
C THR A 197 14.63 -9.29 -1.46
N PRO A 198 15.05 -8.25 -0.70
CA PRO A 198 15.96 -7.23 -1.20
C PRO A 198 17.37 -7.74 -1.55
N ALA A 199 17.77 -8.91 -1.04
CA ALA A 199 19.07 -9.50 -1.36
C ALA A 199 19.18 -9.87 -2.86
N VAL A 200 18.07 -10.35 -3.44
CA VAL A 200 17.95 -10.72 -4.86
C VAL A 200 17.52 -9.52 -5.69
N THR A 201 16.43 -8.85 -5.32
CA THR A 201 15.81 -7.80 -6.14
C THR A 201 16.52 -6.45 -6.06
N LYS A 202 17.32 -6.23 -5.01
CA LYS A 202 17.88 -4.93 -4.63
C LYS A 202 16.83 -3.84 -4.36
N ILE A 203 15.55 -4.19 -4.23
CA ILE A 203 14.46 -3.26 -3.96
C ILE A 203 14.06 -3.29 -2.48
N ASN A 204 13.88 -2.12 -1.89
CA ASN A 204 13.31 -1.96 -0.57
C ASN A 204 11.78 -1.82 -0.66
N THR A 205 11.05 -2.89 -0.36
CA THR A 205 9.57 -2.91 -0.40
C THR A 205 8.92 -2.01 0.65
N LYS A 206 9.67 -1.54 1.66
CA LYS A 206 9.22 -0.54 2.65
C LYS A 206 9.30 0.90 2.11
N ARG A 207 9.88 1.09 0.91
CA ARG A 207 10.05 2.40 0.26
C ARG A 207 9.66 2.32 -1.20
N LEU A 208 8.42 1.91 -1.43
CA LEU A 208 7.81 1.95 -2.75
C LEU A 208 7.12 3.31 -2.97
N GLY A 209 6.79 3.59 -4.21
CA GLY A 209 5.91 4.65 -4.66
C GLY A 209 5.26 4.19 -5.96
N ALA A 210 4.18 4.83 -6.39
CA ALA A 210 3.52 4.49 -7.65
C ALA A 210 3.22 5.76 -8.46
N THR A 211 3.39 5.69 -9.78
CA THR A 211 3.17 6.83 -10.68
C THR A 211 2.56 6.44 -12.03
N GLY A 212 1.95 7.41 -12.67
CA GLY A 212 1.29 7.33 -13.97
C GLY A 212 0.72 8.70 -14.38
N CYS A 213 0.58 8.96 -15.68
CA CYS A 213 -0.03 10.16 -16.24
C CYS A 213 -1.43 9.88 -16.83
N SER A 214 -2.34 10.86 -16.74
CA SER A 214 -3.67 10.81 -17.36
C SER A 214 -4.51 9.62 -16.89
N TYR A 215 -4.92 8.71 -17.78
CA TYR A 215 -5.61 7.48 -17.41
C TYR A 215 -4.76 6.61 -16.47
N ASN A 216 -3.42 6.67 -16.58
CA ASN A 216 -2.50 6.03 -15.64
C ASN A 216 -2.47 6.73 -14.27
N ALA A 217 -2.85 8.00 -14.19
CA ALA A 217 -2.96 8.76 -12.95
C ALA A 217 -4.28 8.51 -12.22
N LYS A 218 -5.38 8.22 -12.94
CA LYS A 218 -6.65 7.81 -12.32
C LYS A 218 -6.46 6.56 -11.45
N ARG A 219 -5.49 5.71 -11.83
CA ARG A 219 -5.01 4.52 -11.08
C ARG A 219 -4.47 4.83 -9.69
N ARG A 220 -4.05 6.08 -9.43
CA ARG A 220 -3.41 6.55 -8.18
C ARG A 220 -4.40 7.10 -7.15
N SER A 221 -5.63 7.42 -7.57
CA SER A 221 -6.57 8.22 -6.74
C SER A 221 -7.39 7.39 -5.77
N ASN A 222 -7.33 6.07 -5.89
CA ASN A 222 -7.91 5.21 -4.88
C ASN A 222 -6.86 5.01 -3.77
N HIS A 223 -7.26 5.24 -2.53
CA HIS A 223 -6.50 4.83 -1.35
C HIS A 223 -6.48 3.29 -1.33
N LEU A 224 -5.57 2.71 -2.12
CA LEU A 224 -5.60 1.30 -2.47
C LEU A 224 -4.76 0.52 -1.49
N ARG A 225 -5.43 -0.42 -0.81
CA ARG A 225 -4.76 -1.45 -0.04
C ARG A 225 -4.02 -2.36 -1.00
N PHE A 226 -2.70 -2.45 -0.86
CA PHE A 226 -1.92 -3.54 -1.44
C PHE A 226 -1.60 -4.56 -0.34
N GLY A 227 -1.86 -5.85 -0.60
CA GLY A 227 -1.48 -6.96 0.27
C GLY A 227 -2.65 -7.69 0.96
N ALA A 228 -2.32 -8.82 1.60
CA ALA A 228 -3.22 -9.62 2.44
C ALA A 228 -3.91 -8.77 3.53
N PRO A 229 -5.01 -9.23 4.17
CA PRO A 229 -5.79 -8.45 5.13
C PRO A 229 -4.99 -7.75 6.25
N ASP A 230 -3.83 -8.30 6.62
CA ASP A 230 -2.94 -7.81 7.68
C ASP A 230 -1.76 -6.95 7.18
N ARG A 231 -1.58 -6.75 5.87
CA ARG A 231 -0.47 -5.98 5.29
C ARG A 231 -1.05 -4.94 4.32
N THR A 232 -1.06 -3.68 4.75
CA THR A 232 -1.61 -2.57 3.96
C THR A 232 -0.51 -1.58 3.62
N TYR A 233 -0.27 -1.37 2.34
CA TYR A 233 0.54 -0.25 1.83
C TYR A 233 -0.38 0.88 1.35
N ASP A 234 -0.13 2.12 1.76
CA ASP A 234 -0.79 3.32 1.21
C ASP A 234 0.22 4.14 0.41
N CYS A 235 0.02 4.22 -0.90
CA CYS A 235 0.94 4.92 -1.79
C CYS A 235 0.24 6.11 -2.45
N THR A 236 0.33 7.30 -1.84
CA THR A 236 -0.15 8.57 -2.43
C THR A 236 0.95 9.63 -2.50
N GLY A 237 1.11 10.24 -3.68
CA GLY A 237 2.17 11.19 -3.99
C GLY A 237 1.98 12.56 -3.34
N GLY A 238 2.76 12.83 -2.30
CA GLY A 238 3.25 14.15 -1.95
C GLY A 238 4.74 14.02 -1.65
N TRP A 239 5.54 15.02 -1.98
CA TRP A 239 7.01 15.07 -1.84
C TRP A 239 7.54 14.87 -0.39
N ASN A 240 6.72 14.35 0.52
CA ASN A 240 7.10 14.08 1.90
C ASN A 240 6.31 12.92 2.57
N ARG A 241 5.67 12.00 1.82
CA ARG A 241 4.93 10.87 2.43
C ARG A 241 5.32 9.50 1.88
N ARG A 242 5.64 8.62 2.82
CA ARG A 242 6.12 7.23 2.73
C ARG A 242 5.01 6.32 2.15
N CYS A 243 5.36 5.27 1.39
CA CYS A 243 4.53 4.07 1.41
C CYS A 243 4.79 3.38 2.76
N GLU A 244 4.05 3.81 3.77
CA GLU A 244 4.09 3.22 5.10
C GLU A 244 3.31 1.90 5.07
N LEU A 245 3.93 0.85 5.60
CA LEU A 245 3.13 -0.17 6.27
C LEU A 245 2.43 0.49 7.44
N LEU A 246 1.19 0.09 7.69
CA LEU A 246 0.40 0.55 8.84
C LEU A 246 0.95 0.07 10.21
N GLU A 247 2.26 0.06 10.42
CA GLU A 247 2.89 -0.32 11.68
C GLU A 247 3.61 0.83 12.41
N ASP A 248 3.84 2.00 11.82
CA ASP A 248 4.50 3.08 12.58
C ASP A 248 4.14 4.50 12.10
N SER A 249 3.52 5.27 13.00
CA SER A 249 3.39 6.72 12.85
C SER A 249 3.72 7.44 14.17
N ARG A 250 5.01 7.58 14.48
CA ARG A 250 5.51 8.71 15.29
C ARG A 250 6.58 9.49 14.53
N GLY A 251 6.25 10.74 14.23
CA GLY A 251 7.16 11.69 13.60
C GLY A 251 6.45 12.92 13.06
N VAL A 252 5.57 13.54 13.85
CA VAL A 252 5.16 14.93 13.64
C VAL A 252 5.88 15.74 14.69
N GLU A 253 7.01 16.31 14.30
CA GLU A 253 7.75 17.30 15.08
C GLU A 253 6.88 18.56 15.16
N GLN A 254 6.32 18.77 16.34
CA GLN A 254 5.54 19.94 16.69
C GLN A 254 6.53 21.10 16.92
N LYS A 255 6.83 21.87 15.88
CA LYS A 255 7.55 23.15 16.04
C LYS A 255 6.69 24.13 16.83
N ARG A 256 7.11 24.41 18.07
CA ARG A 256 7.00 25.73 18.67
C ARG A 256 8.30 26.48 18.41
#